data_AF-U9T9J8-F1
#
_entry.id   AF-U9T9J8-F1
#
_cell.length_a   1.000
_cell.length_b   1.000
_cell.length_c   1.000
_cell.angle_alpha   90.00
_cell.angle_beta   90.00
_cell.angle_gamma   90.00
#
_symmetry.space_group_name_H-M   'P 1'
#
loop_
_entity.id
_entity.type
_entity.pdbx_description
1 polymer ?
#
loop_
_entity_poly.entity_id
_entity_poly.type
_entity_poly.pdbx_seq_one_letter_code
_entity_poly.pdbx_strand_id
1 'polypeptide(L)'
;PPWVLANLIKNTKGHLIKINIFNYQDVDDGRLIKAIYQNCPKLNYLRLQLSNEYVSDFESLLINCQFLFKLDIIGMDNFNWNKLFDILTKFSPINLYKFTFSAFNYGGLKLESLKLFLDNWNERHPVLLEIHSGDITIRDLMKKYKTKGVIKEYVLSSDEWLYIQLDY
;
A
#
# COMPACT_ATOMS: atom_id res chain seq x y z
N PRO A 1 16.65 10.76 -7.31
CA PRO A 1 16.85 9.76 -8.39
C PRO A 1 16.69 8.29 -7.97
N PRO A 2 15.97 7.47 -8.75
CA PRO A 2 15.50 6.14 -8.29
C PRO A 2 16.62 5.12 -8.29
N TRP A 3 17.55 5.26 -9.23
CA TRP A 3 18.73 4.43 -9.34
C TRP A 3 19.65 4.51 -8.09
N VAL A 4 19.70 5.67 -7.41
CA VAL A 4 20.49 5.84 -6.18
C VAL A 4 19.88 5.00 -5.05
N LEU A 5 18.55 5.08 -4.88
CA LEU A 5 17.81 4.30 -3.89
C LEU A 5 17.91 2.79 -4.18
N ALA A 6 17.77 2.40 -5.44
CA ALA A 6 17.93 1.02 -5.87
C ALA A 6 19.34 0.47 -5.54
N ASN A 7 20.39 1.27 -5.74
CA ASN A 7 21.76 0.89 -5.38
C ASN A 7 21.96 0.81 -3.86
N LEU A 8 21.39 1.74 -3.09
CA LEU A 8 21.41 1.67 -1.62
C LEU A 8 20.76 0.38 -1.13
N ILE A 9 19.58 0.03 -1.67
CA ILE A 9 18.87 -1.21 -1.34
C ILE A 9 19.76 -2.44 -1.58
N LYS A 10 20.38 -2.55 -2.76
CA LYS A 10 21.29 -3.66 -3.10
C LYS A 10 22.46 -3.76 -2.12
N ASN A 11 23.02 -2.62 -1.71
CA ASN A 11 24.15 -2.56 -0.78
C ASN A 11 23.79 -2.94 0.66
N THR A 12 22.50 -3.01 1.01
CA THR A 12 22.05 -3.42 2.36
C THR A 12 22.11 -4.93 2.59
N LYS A 13 22.43 -5.72 1.55
CA LYS A 13 22.61 -7.19 1.62
C LYS A 13 21.42 -7.91 2.28
N GLY A 14 20.19 -7.44 2.07
CA GLY A 14 19.00 -8.08 2.62
C GLY A 14 18.65 -7.75 4.06
N HIS A 15 19.30 -6.76 4.67
CA HIS A 15 19.06 -6.36 6.05
C HIS A 15 18.04 -5.21 6.21
N LEU A 16 17.51 -4.66 5.12
CA LEU A 16 16.45 -3.65 5.19
C LEU A 16 15.15 -4.24 5.73
N ILE A 17 14.67 -3.68 6.83
CA ILE A 17 13.40 -4.05 7.49
C ILE A 17 12.28 -3.03 7.23
N LYS A 18 12.63 -1.80 6.86
CA LYS A 18 11.67 -0.71 6.66
C LYS A 18 12.12 0.17 5.50
N ILE A 19 11.19 0.45 4.60
CA ILE A 19 11.35 1.40 3.51
C ILE A 19 10.17 2.37 3.60
N ASN A 20 10.48 3.65 3.74
CA ASN A 20 9.48 4.72 3.76
C ASN A 20 9.90 5.80 2.77
N ILE A 21 9.27 5.80 1.60
CA ILE A 21 9.57 6.74 0.53
C ILE A 21 8.32 7.57 0.31
N PHE A 22 8.40 8.85 0.73
CA PHE A 22 7.36 9.84 0.56
C PHE A 22 7.82 10.84 -0.51
N ASN A 23 6.94 11.12 -1.47
CA ASN A 23 7.13 12.11 -2.52
C ASN A 23 8.28 11.80 -3.49
N TYR A 24 7.94 11.13 -4.57
CA TYR A 24 8.87 10.73 -5.62
C TYR A 24 8.71 11.69 -6.82
N GLN A 25 9.53 12.75 -6.89
CA GLN A 25 9.43 13.75 -7.97
C GLN A 25 9.98 13.24 -9.32
N ASP A 26 10.88 12.25 -9.28
CA ASP A 26 11.45 11.65 -10.49
C ASP A 26 10.56 10.51 -11.00
N VAL A 27 10.51 10.25 -12.30
CA VAL A 27 9.88 9.02 -12.81
C VAL A 27 10.77 7.83 -12.45
N ASP A 28 10.30 6.93 -11.57
CA ASP A 28 10.94 5.62 -11.39
C ASP A 28 10.60 4.74 -12.60
N ASP A 29 11.60 4.14 -13.25
CA ASP A 29 11.43 3.22 -14.38
C ASP A 29 11.18 1.77 -13.90
N GLY A 30 10.60 1.63 -12.70
CA GLY A 30 10.38 0.37 -12.01
C GLY A 30 11.63 -0.23 -11.36
N ARG A 31 12.78 0.46 -11.41
CA ARG A 31 14.02 -0.02 -10.79
C ARG A 31 13.89 -0.13 -9.28
N LEU A 32 13.16 0.79 -8.64
CA LEU A 32 13.00 0.77 -7.19
C LEU A 32 12.25 -0.48 -6.74
N ILE A 33 11.07 -0.76 -7.32
CA ILE A 33 10.28 -1.93 -6.94
C ILE A 33 11.04 -3.24 -7.22
N LYS A 34 11.76 -3.31 -8.35
CA LYS A 34 12.65 -4.44 -8.70
C LYS A 34 13.76 -4.63 -7.67
N ALA A 35 14.44 -3.56 -7.27
CA ALA A 35 15.47 -3.64 -6.25
C ALA A 35 14.90 -4.13 -4.92
N ILE A 36 13.71 -3.68 -4.52
CA ILE A 36 13.04 -4.10 -3.29
C ILE A 36 12.79 -5.60 -3.32
N TYR A 37 12.05 -6.12 -4.31
CA TYR A 37 11.67 -7.53 -4.30
C TYR A 37 12.84 -8.48 -4.53
N GLN A 38 13.94 -8.03 -5.16
CA GLN A 38 15.15 -8.84 -5.34
C GLN A 38 16.07 -8.85 -4.13
N ASN A 39 16.04 -7.83 -3.28
CA ASN A 39 17.08 -7.62 -2.26
C ASN A 39 16.56 -7.42 -0.84
N CYS A 40 15.24 -7.36 -0.60
CA CYS A 40 14.68 -7.07 0.73
C CYS A 40 13.80 -8.19 1.30
N PRO A 41 14.30 -9.44 1.45
CA PRO A 41 13.48 -10.55 1.93
C PRO A 41 12.97 -10.35 3.36
N LYS A 42 13.66 -9.55 4.19
CA LYS A 42 13.31 -9.27 5.60
C LYS A 42 12.48 -7.99 5.78
N LEU A 43 11.92 -7.46 4.70
CA LEU A 43 11.15 -6.22 4.74
C LEU A 43 9.85 -6.42 5.53
N ASN A 44 9.67 -5.60 6.57
CA ASN A 44 8.50 -5.64 7.45
C ASN A 44 7.49 -4.54 7.12
N TYR A 45 7.97 -3.38 6.66
CA TYR A 45 7.16 -2.23 6.33
C TYR A 45 7.63 -1.57 5.03
N LEU A 46 6.68 -1.34 4.14
CA LEU A 46 6.89 -0.62 2.90
C LEU A 46 5.88 0.52 2.77
N ARG A 47 6.37 1.74 2.52
CA ARG A 47 5.59 2.88 2.04
C ARG A 47 6.18 3.41 0.74
N LEU A 48 5.34 3.52 -0.29
CA LEU A 48 5.70 4.13 -1.57
C LEU A 48 4.51 4.74 -2.31
N GLN A 49 4.83 5.66 -3.21
CA GLN A 49 3.96 6.06 -4.31
C GLN A 49 4.05 5.04 -5.45
N LEU A 50 2.91 4.63 -5.99
CA LEU A 50 2.83 3.57 -7.00
C LEU A 50 2.13 4.06 -8.27
N SER A 51 2.81 3.90 -9.41
CA SER A 51 2.26 4.16 -10.74
C SER A 51 1.58 2.92 -11.30
N ASN A 52 0.55 3.12 -12.14
CA ASN A 52 -0.22 2.04 -12.78
C ASN A 52 0.64 1.03 -13.55
N GLU A 53 1.71 1.51 -14.17
CA GLU A 53 2.65 0.70 -14.94
C GLU A 53 3.38 -0.36 -14.09
N TYR A 54 3.66 -0.08 -12.81
CA TYR A 54 4.39 -0.98 -11.91
C TYR A 54 3.49 -1.74 -10.94
N VAL A 55 2.17 -1.61 -11.05
CA VAL A 55 1.24 -2.37 -10.21
C VAL A 55 1.43 -3.88 -10.39
N SER A 56 1.78 -4.36 -11.59
CA SER A 56 2.03 -5.79 -11.80
C SER A 56 3.29 -6.29 -11.07
N ASP A 57 4.30 -5.44 -10.86
CA ASP A 57 5.52 -5.83 -10.13
C ASP A 57 5.25 -6.11 -8.64
N PHE A 58 4.09 -5.70 -8.11
CA PHE A 58 3.70 -6.01 -6.74
C PHE A 58 3.48 -7.50 -6.48
N GLU A 59 3.11 -8.28 -7.49
CA GLU A 59 3.05 -9.74 -7.35
C GLU A 59 4.41 -10.29 -6.90
N SER A 60 5.48 -9.92 -7.61
CA SER A 60 6.84 -10.31 -7.26
C SER A 60 7.24 -9.77 -5.88
N LEU A 61 6.85 -8.54 -5.55
CA LEU A 61 7.13 -7.97 -4.22
C LEU A 61 6.49 -8.76 -3.10
N LEU A 62 5.21 -9.10 -3.21
CA LEU A 62 4.48 -9.82 -2.17
C LEU A 62 4.99 -11.25 -2.01
N ILE A 63 5.38 -11.90 -3.12
CA ILE A 63 5.96 -13.26 -3.09
C ILE A 63 7.35 -13.25 -2.43
N ASN A 64 8.19 -12.25 -2.66
CA ASN A 64 9.57 -12.24 -2.15
C ASN A 64 9.71 -11.63 -0.75
N CYS A 65 8.81 -10.72 -0.34
CA CYS A 65 8.86 -10.02 0.94
C CYS A 65 7.91 -10.65 1.99
N GLN A 66 8.14 -11.91 2.36
CA GLN A 66 7.22 -12.70 3.21
C GLN A 66 7.08 -12.21 4.67
N PHE A 67 7.99 -11.37 5.15
CA PHE A 67 7.92 -10.73 6.47
C PHE A 67 7.12 -9.42 6.48
N LEU A 68 6.64 -8.97 5.32
CA LEU A 68 5.91 -7.72 5.19
C LEU A 68 4.61 -7.82 5.99
N PHE A 69 4.46 -6.95 6.99
CA PHE A 69 3.25 -6.89 7.81
C PHE A 69 2.48 -5.58 7.66
N LYS A 70 3.14 -4.51 7.20
CA LYS A 70 2.54 -3.21 6.93
C LYS A 70 2.86 -2.73 5.52
N LEU A 71 1.84 -2.25 4.82
CA LEU A 71 1.95 -1.66 3.49
C LEU A 71 1.19 -0.33 3.42
N ASP A 72 1.88 0.75 3.04
CA ASP A 72 1.26 2.04 2.77
C ASP A 72 1.44 2.39 1.28
N ILE A 73 0.33 2.51 0.56
CA ILE A 73 0.34 2.85 -0.86
C ILE A 73 -0.25 4.24 -1.07
N ILE A 74 0.50 5.06 -1.78
CA ILE A 74 0.05 6.34 -2.28
C ILE A 74 -0.27 6.18 -3.77
N GLY A 75 -1.56 6.19 -4.11
CA GLY A 75 -2.05 6.24 -5.48
C GLY A 75 -2.19 7.68 -5.94
N MET A 76 -1.68 7.98 -7.15
CA MET A 76 -1.79 9.30 -7.78
C MET A 76 -2.71 9.23 -9.00
N ASP A 77 -3.47 10.30 -9.22
CA ASP A 77 -4.33 10.49 -10.39
C ASP A 77 -5.31 9.31 -10.59
N ASN A 78 -5.42 8.78 -11.81
CA ASN A 78 -6.30 7.66 -12.17
C ASN A 78 -5.69 6.29 -11.78
N PHE A 79 -5.19 6.16 -10.56
CA PHE A 79 -4.60 4.90 -10.09
C PHE A 79 -5.63 3.75 -10.08
N ASN A 80 -5.22 2.60 -10.61
CA ASN A 80 -6.06 1.42 -10.76
C ASN A 80 -6.06 0.58 -9.48
N TRP A 81 -6.84 1.05 -8.51
CA TRP A 81 -7.05 0.37 -7.23
C TRP A 81 -7.57 -1.07 -7.38
N ASN A 82 -8.44 -1.34 -8.36
CA ASN A 82 -8.94 -2.70 -8.61
C ASN A 82 -7.80 -3.68 -8.90
N LYS A 83 -6.86 -3.29 -9.75
CA LYS A 83 -5.72 -4.14 -10.11
C LYS A 83 -4.80 -4.39 -8.92
N LEU A 84 -4.51 -3.35 -8.12
CA LEU A 84 -3.71 -3.50 -6.91
C LEU A 84 -4.41 -4.44 -5.91
N PHE A 85 -5.70 -4.25 -5.67
CA PHE A 85 -6.45 -5.05 -4.72
C PHE A 85 -6.58 -6.52 -5.13
N ASP A 86 -6.75 -6.81 -6.43
CA ASP A 86 -6.73 -8.18 -6.94
C ASP A 86 -5.38 -8.87 -6.70
N ILE A 87 -4.27 -8.14 -6.89
CA ILE A 87 -2.93 -8.65 -6.58
C ILE A 87 -2.75 -8.86 -5.08
N LEU A 88 -3.19 -7.92 -4.25
CA LEU A 88 -3.08 -8.04 -2.80
C LEU A 88 -3.85 -9.24 -2.26
N THR A 89 -5.09 -9.48 -2.69
CA THR A 89 -5.89 -10.61 -2.19
C THR A 89 -5.28 -11.96 -2.56
N LYS A 90 -4.69 -12.07 -3.75
CA LYS A 90 -4.06 -13.30 -4.27
C LYS A 90 -2.68 -13.57 -3.68
N PHE A 91 -1.81 -12.56 -3.66
CA PHE A 91 -0.38 -12.78 -3.47
C PHE A 91 0.16 -12.28 -2.13
N SER A 92 -0.63 -11.56 -1.32
CA SER A 92 -0.13 -11.04 -0.03
C SER A 92 0.37 -12.18 0.87
N PRO A 93 1.49 -11.98 1.59
CA PRO A 93 1.91 -12.93 2.61
C PRO A 93 0.93 -12.93 3.79
N ILE A 94 0.85 -14.05 4.52
CA ILE A 94 -0.08 -14.19 5.66
C ILE A 94 0.13 -13.14 6.77
N ASN A 95 1.36 -12.63 6.86
CA ASN A 95 1.76 -11.62 7.83
C ASN A 95 1.32 -10.21 7.45
N LEU A 96 0.91 -9.96 6.20
CA LEU A 96 0.47 -8.65 5.75
C LEU A 96 -0.99 -8.41 6.15
N TYR A 97 -1.22 -7.56 7.14
CA TYR A 97 -2.58 -7.25 7.62
C TYR A 97 -2.78 -5.78 7.97
N LYS A 98 -1.75 -4.94 7.89
CA LYS A 98 -1.85 -3.48 8.11
C LYS A 98 -1.72 -2.76 6.78
N PHE A 99 -2.73 -1.97 6.42
CA PHE A 99 -2.73 -1.20 5.19
C PHE A 99 -3.04 0.26 5.43
N THR A 100 -2.33 1.14 4.73
CA THR A 100 -2.76 2.52 4.50
C THR A 100 -2.93 2.74 3.01
N PHE A 101 -4.10 3.23 2.60
CA PHE A 101 -4.36 3.62 1.22
C PHE A 101 -4.64 5.11 1.17
N SER A 102 -3.76 5.84 0.47
CA SER A 102 -3.90 7.27 0.23
C SER A 102 -4.16 7.49 -1.25
N ALA A 103 -5.30 8.08 -1.58
CA ALA A 103 -5.64 8.44 -2.96
C ALA A 103 -5.65 9.96 -3.07
N PHE A 104 -4.64 10.51 -3.75
CA PHE A 104 -4.57 11.95 -4.00
C PHE A 104 -5.05 12.24 -5.43
N ASN A 105 -5.76 13.37 -5.60
CA ASN A 105 -6.30 13.91 -6.87
C ASN A 105 -7.60 13.26 -7.39
N TYR A 106 -8.02 13.72 -8.57
CA TYR A 106 -9.27 13.36 -9.24
C TYR A 106 -9.40 11.83 -9.43
N GLY A 107 -10.49 11.26 -8.90
CA GLY A 107 -10.83 9.84 -9.08
C GLY A 107 -10.84 9.04 -7.78
N GLY A 108 -10.02 9.42 -6.79
CA GLY A 108 -10.05 8.91 -5.42
C GLY A 108 -9.99 7.38 -5.27
N LEU A 109 -10.18 6.92 -4.03
CA LEU A 109 -10.37 5.49 -3.74
C LEU A 109 -11.84 5.13 -4.00
N LYS A 110 -12.12 4.33 -5.04
CA LYS A 110 -13.49 3.92 -5.35
C LYS A 110 -14.04 2.95 -4.31
N LEU A 111 -15.26 3.20 -3.85
CA LEU A 111 -15.97 2.37 -2.88
C LEU A 111 -16.07 0.90 -3.32
N GLU A 112 -16.38 0.66 -4.60
CA GLU A 112 -16.51 -0.68 -5.18
C GLU A 112 -15.19 -1.45 -5.17
N SER A 113 -14.07 -0.76 -5.45
CA SER A 113 -12.73 -1.34 -5.39
C SER A 113 -12.40 -1.80 -3.99
N LEU A 114 -12.65 -0.95 -3.00
CA LEU A 114 -12.42 -1.28 -1.60
C LEU A 114 -13.33 -2.43 -1.12
N LYS A 115 -14.58 -2.44 -1.56
CA LYS A 115 -15.51 -3.53 -1.26
C LYS A 115 -15.00 -4.85 -1.83
N LEU A 116 -14.54 -4.86 -3.10
CA LEU A 116 -13.97 -6.05 -3.74
C LEU A 116 -12.75 -6.57 -2.98
N PHE A 117 -11.88 -5.68 -2.52
CA PHE A 117 -10.74 -6.06 -1.66
C PHE A 117 -11.20 -6.78 -0.39
N LEU A 118 -12.13 -6.18 0.34
CA LEU A 118 -12.61 -6.70 1.63
C LEU A 118 -13.45 -7.98 1.48
N ASP A 119 -14.21 -8.14 0.39
CA ASP A 119 -14.97 -9.37 0.10
C ASP A 119 -14.06 -10.56 -0.23
N ASN A 120 -12.83 -10.29 -0.70
CA ASN A 120 -11.84 -11.31 -1.04
C ASN A 120 -10.73 -11.46 0.01
N TRP A 121 -10.79 -10.71 1.13
CA TRP A 121 -9.81 -10.79 2.22
C TRP A 121 -10.19 -11.87 3.23
N ASN A 122 -10.19 -13.12 2.77
CA ASN A 122 -10.70 -14.28 3.49
C ASN A 122 -9.53 -15.13 4.02
N GLU A 123 -9.76 -15.92 5.08
CA GLU A 123 -8.76 -16.87 5.64
C GLU A 123 -7.41 -16.24 6.04
N ARG A 124 -7.43 -14.93 6.34
CA ARG A 124 -6.26 -14.13 6.71
C ARG A 124 -6.52 -13.39 8.01
N HIS A 125 -5.48 -12.81 8.57
CA HIS A 125 -5.62 -11.91 9.71
C HIS A 125 -6.58 -10.75 9.37
N PRO A 126 -7.51 -10.40 10.28
CA PRO A 126 -8.35 -9.22 10.12
C PRO A 126 -7.54 -7.96 9.88
N VAL A 127 -8.01 -7.13 8.96
CA VAL A 127 -7.29 -5.96 8.47
C VAL A 127 -7.28 -4.83 9.50
N LEU A 128 -6.13 -4.18 9.65
CA LEU A 128 -6.03 -2.83 10.22
C LEU A 128 -5.90 -1.85 9.05
N LEU A 129 -6.92 -1.02 8.86
CA LEU A 129 -7.08 -0.22 7.65
C LEU A 129 -7.11 1.27 7.92
N GLU A 130 -6.15 2.00 7.36
CA GLU A 130 -6.16 3.46 7.33
C GLU A 130 -6.45 3.93 5.90
N ILE A 131 -7.40 4.85 5.74
CA ILE A 131 -7.71 5.46 4.44
C ILE A 131 -7.58 6.97 4.59
N HIS A 132 -6.73 7.55 3.75
CA HIS A 132 -6.63 8.99 3.55
C HIS A 132 -7.48 9.32 2.33
N SER A 133 -8.36 10.32 2.44
CA SER A 133 -9.45 10.63 1.50
C SER A 133 -10.76 9.83 1.71
N GLY A 134 -11.05 9.40 2.94
CA GLY A 134 -12.29 8.66 3.25
C GLY A 134 -13.54 9.55 3.33
N ASP A 135 -14.60 9.21 2.61
CA ASP A 135 -15.91 9.86 2.73
C ASP A 135 -16.88 9.07 3.64
N ILE A 136 -18.12 9.55 3.76
CA ILE A 136 -19.15 8.91 4.57
C ILE A 136 -19.53 7.50 4.05
N THR A 137 -19.47 7.28 2.74
CA THR A 137 -19.80 5.98 2.13
C THR A 137 -18.72 4.94 2.44
N ILE A 138 -17.45 5.35 2.39
CA ILE A 138 -16.31 4.53 2.81
C ILE A 138 -16.42 4.20 4.31
N ARG A 139 -16.81 5.17 5.15
CA ARG A 139 -17.04 4.95 6.58
C ARG A 139 -18.07 3.87 6.85
N ASP A 140 -19.21 3.91 6.17
CA ASP A 140 -20.28 2.94 6.37
C ASP A 140 -19.88 1.55 5.87
N LEU A 141 -19.12 1.48 4.77
CA LEU A 141 -18.49 0.24 4.32
C LEU A 141 -17.56 -0.32 5.41
N MET A 142 -16.65 0.48 5.94
CA MET A 142 -15.71 0.02 6.98
C MET A 142 -16.42 -0.48 8.23
N LYS A 143 -17.47 0.20 8.70
CA LYS A 143 -18.30 -0.29 9.81
C LYS A 143 -18.89 -1.67 9.52
N LYS A 144 -19.45 -1.86 8.32
CA LYS A 144 -20.01 -3.15 7.88
C LYS A 144 -18.96 -4.27 7.86
N TYR A 145 -17.75 -4.02 7.38
CA TYR A 145 -16.70 -5.06 7.37
C TYR A 145 -16.04 -5.26 8.73
N LYS A 146 -16.12 -4.26 9.62
CA LYS A 146 -15.74 -4.42 11.03
C LYS A 146 -16.70 -5.36 11.77
N THR A 147 -18.02 -5.21 11.59
CA THR A 147 -19.00 -6.12 12.21
C THR A 147 -18.90 -7.55 11.66
N LYS A 148 -18.48 -7.72 10.40
CA LYS A 148 -18.18 -9.02 9.80
C LYS A 148 -16.87 -9.66 10.29
N GLY A 149 -16.03 -8.93 11.03
CA GLY A 149 -14.72 -9.41 11.49
C GLY A 149 -13.61 -9.39 10.44
N VAL A 150 -13.87 -8.89 9.22
CA VAL A 150 -12.85 -8.74 8.17
C VAL A 150 -11.91 -7.58 8.50
N ILE A 151 -12.44 -6.48 9.02
CA ILE A 151 -11.67 -5.36 9.57
C ILE A 151 -11.62 -5.48 11.09
N LYS A 152 -10.43 -5.42 11.67
CA LYS A 152 -10.26 -5.32 13.13
C LYS A 152 -10.45 -3.88 13.60
N GLU A 153 -9.71 -2.95 13.00
CA GLU A 153 -9.78 -1.53 13.30
C GLU A 153 -9.60 -0.73 12.02
N TYR A 154 -10.17 0.48 12.02
CA TYR A 154 -9.99 1.40 10.92
C TYR A 154 -9.83 2.84 11.38
N VAL A 155 -9.11 3.61 10.56
CA VAL A 155 -8.96 5.05 10.69
C VAL A 155 -9.32 5.70 9.36
N LEU A 156 -10.09 6.78 9.42
CA LEU A 156 -10.37 7.65 8.29
C LEU A 156 -9.78 9.02 8.60
N SER A 157 -8.77 9.43 7.84
CA SER A 157 -8.26 10.80 7.90
C SER A 157 -8.82 11.62 6.75
N SER A 158 -9.28 12.82 7.07
CA SER A 158 -9.47 13.89 6.10
C SER A 158 -8.10 14.43 5.70
N ASP A 159 -8.00 14.95 4.47
CA ASP A 159 -6.77 15.51 3.90
C ASP A 159 -6.16 16.67 4.73
N GLU A 160 -6.89 17.19 5.71
CA GLU A 160 -6.44 18.27 6.60
C GLU A 160 -5.17 17.93 7.39
N TRP A 161 -4.86 16.65 7.62
CA TRP A 161 -3.64 16.25 8.36
C TRP A 161 -2.35 16.32 7.55
N LEU A 162 -2.40 16.31 6.21
CA LEU A 162 -1.20 16.42 5.39
C LEU A 162 -0.68 17.86 5.27
N TYR A 163 -1.56 18.86 5.36
CA TYR A 163 -1.14 20.27 5.35
C TYR A 163 -0.40 20.65 6.63
N ILE A 164 -0.73 20.04 7.77
CA ILE A 164 -0.11 20.36 9.07
C ILE A 164 1.34 19.83 9.17
N GLN A 165 1.73 18.82 8.38
CA GLN A 165 3.09 18.24 8.40
C GLN A 165 4.05 18.86 7.36
N LEU A 166 3.59 19.81 6.53
CA LEU A 166 4.43 20.50 5.55
C LEU A 166 4.91 21.89 6.02
N ASP A 167 4.54 22.31 7.24
CA ASP A 167 4.93 23.59 7.85
C ASP A 167 6.02 23.45 8.95
N TYR A 168 6.99 22.54 8.80
CA TYR A 168 8.21 22.50 9.63
C TYR A 168 9.46 22.02 8.89
#